data_AF-A0A2H9LMF7-F1
#
_entry.id   AF-A0A2H9LMF7-F1
#
_cell.length_a   1.000
_cell.length_b   1.000
_cell.length_c   1.000
_cell.angle_alpha   90.00
_cell.angle_beta   90.00
_cell.angle_gamma   90.00
#
_symmetry.space_group_name_H-M   'P 1'
#
loop_
_entity.id
_entity.type
_entity.pdbx_description
1 polymer ?
#
loop_
_entity_poly.entity_id
_entity_poly.type
_entity_poly.pdbx_seq_one_letter_code
_entity_poly.pdbx_strand_id
1 'polypeptide(L)'
;MEFEGRDIISIKDFSREEINYIFETAKNMEPLAAKGSNMLRGKILATLFFEASTRTRLSFESAMHKLGGSAIGFAEAEIASVKK
;
A
#
# COMPACT_ATOMS: atom_id res chain seq x y z
N MET A 1 -2.44 -3.99 -18.88
CA MET A 1 -1.28 -3.61 -18.04
C MET A 1 -1.05 -4.72 -17.05
N GLU A 2 0.19 -5.09 -16.81
CA GLU A 2 0.56 -6.17 -15.89
C GLU A 2 1.20 -5.57 -14.63
N PHE A 3 0.38 -5.41 -13.58
CA PHE A 3 0.84 -5.02 -12.23
C PHE A 3 0.90 -6.20 -11.27
N GLU A 4 0.27 -7.32 -11.62
CA GLU A 4 0.27 -8.51 -10.77
C GLU A 4 1.70 -9.07 -10.66
N GLY A 5 2.17 -9.27 -9.43
CA GLY A 5 3.52 -9.77 -9.14
C GLY A 5 4.64 -8.77 -9.39
N ARG A 6 4.34 -7.50 -9.71
CA ARG A 6 5.34 -6.48 -9.99
C ARG A 6 5.71 -5.66 -8.75
N ASP A 7 7.00 -5.48 -8.52
CA ASP A 7 7.53 -4.55 -7.52
C ASP A 7 7.53 -3.10 -8.05
N ILE A 8 7.19 -2.16 -7.16
CA ILE A 8 7.18 -0.71 -7.45
C ILE A 8 8.25 -0.04 -6.59
N ILE A 9 9.41 0.27 -7.18
CA ILE A 9 10.56 0.82 -6.46
C ILE A 9 10.84 2.27 -6.85
N SER A 10 10.71 2.58 -8.14
CA SER A 10 10.97 3.91 -8.68
C SER A 10 9.85 4.39 -9.58
N ILE A 11 9.62 5.70 -9.60
CA ILE A 11 8.74 6.32 -10.60
C ILE A 11 9.24 6.08 -12.04
N LYS A 12 10.55 5.85 -12.21
CA LYS A 12 11.17 5.53 -13.50
C LYS A 12 10.76 4.17 -14.05
N ASP A 13 10.19 3.30 -13.21
CA ASP A 13 9.73 1.99 -13.64
C ASP A 13 8.45 2.12 -14.48
N PHE A 14 7.72 3.22 -14.35
CA PHE A 14 6.44 3.42 -15.05
C PHE A 14 6.60 4.11 -16.40
N SER A 15 5.85 3.59 -17.37
CA SER A 15 5.49 4.31 -18.58
C SER A 15 4.47 5.42 -18.28
N ARG A 16 4.34 6.37 -19.22
CA ARG A 16 3.33 7.44 -19.11
C ARG A 16 1.91 6.86 -19.05
N GLU A 17 1.65 5.82 -19.82
CA GLU A 17 0.37 5.16 -19.94
C GLU A 17 -0.03 4.49 -18.63
N GLU A 18 0.92 3.84 -17.95
CA GLU A 18 0.72 3.25 -16.63
C GLU A 18 0.45 4.31 -15.55
N ILE A 19 1.16 5.44 -15.58
CA ILE A 19 0.90 6.56 -14.67
C ILE A 19 -0.54 7.08 -14.86
N ASN A 20 -0.96 7.27 -16.12
CA ASN A 20 -2.32 7.70 -16.43
C ASN A 20 -3.36 6.70 -15.93
N TYR A 21 -3.11 5.40 -16.09
CA TYR A 21 -3.99 4.37 -15.56
C TYR A 21 -4.09 4.39 -14.03
N ILE A 22 -2.97 4.63 -13.32
CA ILE A 22 -2.98 4.75 -11.86
C ILE A 22 -3.85 5.94 -11.43
N PHE A 23 -3.77 7.08 -12.12
CA PHE A 23 -4.62 8.23 -11.82
C PHE A 23 -6.11 7.97 -12.07
N GLU A 24 -6.45 7.33 -13.20
CA GLU A 24 -7.85 6.94 -13.46
C GLU A 24 -8.35 5.93 -12.43
N THR A 25 -7.51 4.97 -12.04
CA THR A 25 -7.83 4.01 -10.98
C THR A 25 -8.04 4.73 -9.65
N ALA A 26 -7.15 5.65 -9.26
CA ALA A 26 -7.28 6.42 -8.02
C ALA A 26 -8.59 7.21 -7.95
N LYS A 27 -9.00 7.83 -9.07
CA LYS A 27 -10.30 8.50 -9.18
C LYS A 27 -11.48 7.54 -8.97
N ASN A 28 -11.41 6.35 -9.58
CA ASN A 28 -12.42 5.31 -9.40
C ASN A 28 -12.44 4.72 -7.97
N MET A 29 -11.36 4.88 -7.19
CA MET A 29 -11.29 4.45 -5.80
C MET A 29 -11.92 5.44 -4.82
N GLU A 30 -12.21 6.70 -5.19
CA GLU A 30 -12.78 7.70 -4.27
C GLU A 30 -14.08 7.24 -3.58
N PRO A 31 -15.07 6.64 -4.28
CA PRO A 31 -16.29 6.16 -3.62
C PRO A 31 -16.00 5.01 -2.64
N LEU A 32 -15.01 4.17 -2.94
CA LEU A 32 -14.57 3.06 -2.08
C LEU A 32 -13.79 3.58 -0.87
N ALA A 33 -13.05 4.69 -1.02
CA ALA A 33 -12.40 5.34 0.09
C ALA A 33 -13.42 5.86 1.12
N ALA A 34 -14.60 6.31 0.68
CA ALA A 34 -15.68 6.74 1.56
C ALA A 34 -16.46 5.56 2.18
N LYS A 35 -16.85 4.57 1.36
CA LYS A 35 -17.77 3.49 1.77
C LYS A 35 -17.08 2.23 2.31
N GLY A 36 -15.80 2.06 2.01
CA GLY A 36 -15.08 0.80 2.19
C GLY A 36 -15.46 -0.25 1.14
N SER A 37 -14.70 -1.35 1.11
CA SER A 37 -14.95 -2.52 0.27
C SER A 37 -14.40 -3.78 0.95
N ASN A 38 -14.65 -4.96 0.37
CA ASN A 38 -14.08 -6.24 0.79
C ASN A 38 -13.13 -6.83 -0.26
N MET A 39 -12.60 -6.01 -1.17
CA MET A 39 -11.78 -6.45 -2.30
C MET A 39 -10.51 -7.20 -1.87
N LEU A 40 -9.97 -6.84 -0.71
CA LEU A 40 -8.75 -7.44 -0.14
C LEU A 40 -9.05 -8.32 1.08
N ARG A 41 -10.29 -8.82 1.23
CA ARG A 41 -10.65 -9.71 2.34
C ARG A 41 -9.75 -10.94 2.36
N GLY A 42 -9.17 -11.22 3.53
CA GLY A 42 -8.24 -12.33 3.75
C GLY A 42 -6.82 -12.08 3.25
N LYS A 43 -6.51 -10.90 2.69
CA LYS A 43 -5.15 -10.49 2.35
C LYS A 43 -4.51 -9.75 3.53
N ILE A 44 -3.22 -10.01 3.74
CA ILE A 44 -2.41 -9.40 4.78
C ILE A 44 -1.27 -8.61 4.13
N LEU A 45 -1.15 -7.32 4.43
CA LEU A 45 -0.01 -6.47 4.08
C LEU A 45 0.97 -6.42 5.24
N ALA A 46 2.26 -6.67 4.98
CA ALA A 46 3.31 -6.39 5.94
C ALA A 46 3.90 -4.99 5.69
N THR A 47 3.95 -4.13 6.72
CA THR A 47 4.57 -2.81 6.66
C THR A 47 5.92 -2.83 7.39
N LEU A 48 7.01 -2.52 6.66
CA LEU A 48 8.39 -2.56 7.16
C LEU A 48 8.98 -1.14 7.16
N PHE A 49 8.63 -0.32 8.16
CA PHE A 49 9.13 1.05 8.30
C PHE A 49 10.33 1.11 9.22
N PHE A 50 11.54 1.16 8.66
CA PHE A 50 12.79 1.22 9.44
C PHE A 50 13.12 2.61 9.99
N GLU A 51 12.46 3.65 9.48
CA GLU A 51 12.55 5.03 9.93
C GLU A 51 11.15 5.57 10.24
N ALA A 52 11.07 6.55 11.13
CA ALA A 52 9.80 7.15 11.54
C ALA A 52 9.10 7.85 10.36
N SER A 53 8.00 7.26 9.88
CA SER A 53 7.18 7.84 8.80
C SER A 53 5.69 7.60 9.04
N THR A 54 5.14 8.38 9.99
CA THR A 54 3.76 8.21 10.47
C THR A 54 2.73 8.37 9.35
N ARG A 55 2.89 9.37 8.48
CA ARG A 55 1.90 9.65 7.41
C ARG A 55 1.84 8.51 6.40
N THR A 56 2.99 8.05 5.94
CA THR A 56 3.07 6.96 4.96
C THR A 56 2.58 5.66 5.57
N ARG A 57 3.02 5.30 6.78
CA ARG A 57 2.56 4.06 7.44
C ARG A 57 1.04 4.03 7.57
N LEU A 58 0.46 5.09 8.16
CA LEU A 58 -0.99 5.15 8.38
C LEU A 58 -1.79 5.17 7.08
N SER A 59 -1.28 5.76 5.99
CA SER A 59 -1.99 5.74 4.71
C SER A 59 -2.07 4.35 4.10
N PHE A 60 -0.97 3.57 4.14
CA PHE A 60 -0.97 2.18 3.65
C PHE A 60 -1.86 1.26 4.48
N GLU A 61 -1.78 1.37 5.82
CA GLU A 61 -2.62 0.58 6.73
C GLU A 61 -4.10 0.94 6.55
N SER A 62 -4.43 2.24 6.46
CA SER A 62 -5.80 2.70 6.24
C SER A 62 -6.38 2.21 4.91
N ALA A 63 -5.58 2.22 3.84
CA ALA A 63 -6.00 1.70 2.54
C ALA A 63 -6.32 0.20 2.61
N MET A 64 -5.45 -0.61 3.25
CA MET A 64 -5.69 -2.04 3.43
C MET A 64 -6.96 -2.32 4.23
N HIS A 65 -7.15 -1.62 5.35
CA HIS A 65 -8.34 -1.79 6.18
C HIS A 65 -9.62 -1.36 5.47
N LYS A 66 -9.60 -0.24 4.73
CA LYS A 66 -10.76 0.21 3.95
C LYS A 66 -11.17 -0.79 2.86
N LEU A 67 -10.23 -1.58 2.35
CA LEU A 67 -10.51 -2.62 1.35
C LEU A 67 -10.80 -3.99 1.96
N GLY A 68 -10.96 -4.07 3.29
CA GLY A 68 -11.32 -5.29 4.03
C GLY A 68 -10.13 -6.23 4.30
N GLY A 69 -8.91 -5.78 4.00
CA GLY A 69 -7.68 -6.48 4.33
C GLY A 69 -7.17 -6.16 5.73
N SER A 70 -6.05 -6.78 6.09
CA SER A 70 -5.34 -6.53 7.35
C SER A 70 -3.92 -6.05 7.07
N ALA A 71 -3.38 -5.24 7.96
CA ALA A 71 -1.98 -4.84 7.94
C ALA A 71 -1.29 -5.30 9.22
N ILE A 72 -0.07 -5.80 9.09
CA ILE A 72 0.81 -6.15 10.20
C ILE A 72 2.12 -5.39 10.03
N GLY A 73 2.77 -5.02 11.12
CA GLY A 73 4.05 -4.34 11.10
C GLY A 73 4.73 -4.43 12.45
N PHE A 74 5.95 -3.94 12.54
CA PHE A 74 6.63 -3.77 13.82
C PHE A 74 6.51 -2.32 14.30
N ALA A 75 6.37 -2.13 15.61
CA ALA A 75 6.23 -0.80 16.21
C ALA A 75 7.54 0.01 16.11
N GLU A 76 8.68 -0.67 16.24
CA GLU A 76 10.01 -0.06 16.26
C GLU A 76 10.99 -0.92 15.45
N ALA A 77 11.74 -0.28 14.56
CA ALA A 77 12.77 -0.92 13.75
C ALA A 77 13.87 -1.60 14.60
N GLU A 78 14.05 -1.13 15.83
CA GLU A 78 15.02 -1.68 16.79
C GLU A 78 14.69 -3.09 17.26
N ILE A 79 13.43 -3.52 17.17
CA ILE A 79 12.99 -4.86 17.59
C ILE A 79 13.21 -5.89 16.46
N ALA A 80 13.36 -5.44 15.22
CA ALA A 80 13.60 -6.33 14.09
C ALA A 80 15.08 -6.74 14.03
N SER A 81 15.33 -8.05 13.91
CA SER A 81 16.68 -8.67 13.80
C SER A 81 17.52 -8.21 12.58
N VAL A 82 17.07 -7.18 11.86
CA VAL A 82 17.73 -6.60 10.68
C VAL A 82 18.88 -5.65 11.07
N LYS A 83 18.89 -5.12 12.31
CA LYS A 83 20.10 -4.48 12.86
C LYS A 83 21.13 -5.55 13.23
N LYS A 84 22.19 -5.66 12.43
CA LYS A 84 23.45 -6.28 12.84
C LYS A 84 24.22 -5.36 13.78
#